data_AF-A0A183GWD0-F1
#
_entry.id   AF-A0A183GWD0-F1
#
_cell.length_a   1.000
_cell.length_b   1.000
_cell.length_c   1.000
_cell.angle_alpha   90.00
_cell.angle_beta   90.00
_cell.angle_gamma   90.00
#
_symmetry.space_group_name_H-M   'P 1'
#
loop_
_entity.id
_entity.type
_entity.pdbx_description
1 polymer ?
#
loop_
_entity_poly.entity_id
_entity_poly.type
_entity_poly.pdbx_seq_one_letter_code
_entity_poly.pdbx_strand_id
1 'polypeptide(L)'
;MFCKFLCSAEPTLPKGHSLSSSNRSRNWRSLSTPPFKDMDLNKLMRNWIPNSRIPKNNHYVLCIDFLRFYFAQACNPCEAVKEFACRLSGKGGKSCLLDLPEAITSHLVDFVLDGFGLGIQDLDMSVEALIKNPT
;
A
#
# COMPACT_ATOMS: atom_id res chain seq x y z
N MET A 1 -32.29 -14.59 13.31
CA MET A 1 -31.55 -13.78 14.29
C MET A 1 -30.38 -13.14 13.55
N PHE A 2 -30.56 -11.90 13.10
CA PHE A 2 -29.53 -11.16 12.35
C PHE A 2 -28.55 -10.56 13.36
N CYS A 3 -27.30 -11.02 13.37
CA CYS A 3 -26.22 -10.28 14.02
C CYS A 3 -26.01 -8.97 13.24
N LYS A 4 -26.51 -7.86 13.79
CA LYS A 4 -26.01 -6.52 13.50
C LYS A 4 -24.54 -6.50 13.93
N PHE A 5 -23.63 -6.65 12.97
CA PHE A 5 -22.29 -6.09 13.16
C PHE A 5 -22.48 -4.59 13.34
N LEU A 6 -22.06 -4.08 14.50
CA LEU A 6 -21.93 -2.66 14.76
C LEU A 6 -21.13 -2.06 13.59
N CYS A 7 -21.73 -1.12 12.85
CA CYS A 7 -20.97 -0.20 12.02
C CYS A 7 -20.06 0.60 12.95
N SER A 8 -18.87 0.08 13.26
CA SER A 8 -17.76 0.96 13.62
C SER A 8 -17.57 1.86 12.40
N ALA A 9 -17.69 3.18 12.58
CA ALA A 9 -17.33 4.13 11.53
C ALA A 9 -15.99 3.67 10.93
N GLU A 10 -15.92 3.51 9.61
CA GLU A 10 -14.66 3.12 8.97
C GLU A 10 -13.58 4.10 9.46
N PRO A 11 -12.47 3.62 10.01
CA PRO A 11 -11.41 4.49 10.48
C PRO A 11 -10.91 5.30 9.28
N THR A 12 -11.24 6.59 9.30
CA THR A 12 -10.78 7.54 8.28
C THR A 12 -9.46 8.14 8.74
N LEU A 13 -8.55 8.37 7.81
CA LEU A 13 -7.30 9.04 8.14
C LEU A 13 -7.59 10.45 8.68
N PRO A 14 -6.72 10.99 9.56
CA PRO A 14 -6.85 12.37 10.01
C PRO A 14 -6.91 13.34 8.82
N LYS A 15 -7.66 14.43 8.99
CA LYS A 15 -7.81 15.45 7.94
C LYS A 15 -6.44 15.98 7.53
N GLY A 16 -6.20 16.09 6.22
CA GLY A 16 -4.95 16.62 5.66
C GLY A 16 -3.99 15.57 5.11
N HIS A 17 -4.17 14.29 5.44
CA HIS A 17 -3.40 13.21 4.81
C HIS A 17 -4.03 12.83 3.47
N SER A 18 -3.22 12.84 2.42
CA SER A 18 -3.59 12.35 1.09
C SER A 18 -2.44 11.53 0.53
N LEU A 19 -2.74 10.53 -0.29
CA LEU A 19 -1.70 9.70 -0.90
C LEU A 19 -0.93 10.53 -1.92
N SER A 20 0.33 10.86 -1.61
CA SER A 20 1.13 11.75 -2.45
C SER A 20 2.60 11.37 -2.49
N SER A 21 3.19 11.56 -3.67
CA SER A 21 4.63 11.46 -3.88
C SER A 21 5.46 12.46 -3.07
N SER A 22 4.86 13.58 -2.63
CA SER A 22 5.49 14.62 -1.83
C SER A 22 5.68 14.24 -0.36
N ASN A 23 4.91 13.29 0.15
CA ASN A 23 4.92 12.93 1.57
C ASN A 23 6.03 11.95 1.93
N ARG A 24 6.70 11.39 0.91
CA ARG A 24 7.64 10.28 1.10
C ARG A 24 8.92 10.74 1.77
N SER A 25 9.33 9.99 2.79
CA SER A 25 10.55 10.24 3.56
C SER A 25 11.77 9.49 3.00
N ARG A 26 11.56 8.51 2.12
CA ARG A 26 12.61 7.58 1.66
C ARG A 26 12.47 7.17 0.19
N ASN A 27 13.56 6.64 -0.37
CA ASN A 27 13.59 6.13 -1.74
C ASN A 27 13.14 4.67 -1.78
N TRP A 28 11.91 4.44 -2.23
CA TRP A 28 11.32 3.11 -2.39
C TRP A 28 11.63 2.45 -3.74
N ARG A 29 12.14 1.22 -3.71
CA ARG A 29 12.25 0.30 -4.87
C ARG A 29 11.52 -0.99 -4.56
N SER A 30 10.77 -1.52 -5.53
CA SER A 30 10.06 -2.78 -5.32
C SER A 30 11.03 -3.95 -5.17
N LEU A 31 10.56 -4.98 -4.48
CA LEU A 31 11.29 -6.24 -4.38
C LEU A 31 11.22 -6.97 -5.72
N SER A 32 12.38 -7.29 -6.31
CA SER A 32 12.48 -8.07 -7.54
C SER A 32 12.37 -9.55 -7.22
N THR A 33 11.26 -10.17 -7.58
CA THR A 33 11.00 -11.60 -7.39
C THR A 33 9.99 -12.03 -8.45
N PRO A 34 10.29 -13.02 -9.32
CA PRO A 34 9.35 -13.44 -10.36
C PRO A 34 7.95 -13.70 -9.81
N PRO A 35 6.87 -13.20 -10.47
CA PRO A 35 6.84 -12.46 -11.74
C PRO A 35 7.05 -10.93 -11.63
N PHE A 36 7.31 -10.41 -10.43
CA PHE A 36 7.47 -8.98 -10.14
C PHE A 36 8.90 -8.50 -10.43
N LYS A 37 9.04 -7.51 -11.30
CA LYS A 37 10.34 -6.88 -11.62
C LYS A 37 10.67 -5.73 -10.66
N ASP A 38 11.96 -5.36 -10.60
CA ASP A 38 12.41 -4.14 -9.90
C ASP A 38 11.80 -2.90 -10.55
N MET A 39 11.23 -2.03 -9.72
CA MET A 39 10.55 -0.80 -10.12
C MET A 39 10.87 0.31 -9.12
N ASP A 40 11.13 1.52 -9.63
CA ASP A 40 11.19 2.72 -8.81
C ASP A 40 9.76 3.15 -8.43
N LEU A 41 9.32 2.76 -7.24
CA LEU A 41 8.00 3.09 -6.70
C LEU A 41 7.82 4.60 -6.56
N ASN A 42 8.92 5.35 -6.36
CA ASN A 42 8.86 6.79 -6.24
C ASN A 42 8.47 7.43 -7.57
N LYS A 43 9.12 6.98 -8.64
CA LYS A 43 8.82 7.41 -10.01
C LYS A 43 7.41 6.99 -10.43
N LEU A 44 6.99 5.77 -10.09
CA LEU A 44 5.63 5.31 -10.39
C LEU A 44 4.57 6.20 -9.77
N MET A 45 4.66 6.50 -8.48
CA MET A 45 3.66 7.33 -7.82
C MET A 45 3.69 8.81 -8.25
N ARG A 46 4.83 9.33 -8.72
CA ARG A 46 4.88 10.67 -9.36
C ARG A 46 4.12 10.70 -10.69
N ASN A 47 4.17 9.60 -11.43
CA ASN A 47 3.55 9.49 -12.76
C ASN A 47 2.12 8.94 -12.72
N TRP A 48 1.70 8.42 -11.57
CA TRP A 48 0.35 7.90 -11.37
C TRP A 48 -0.65 9.05 -11.29
N ILE A 49 -1.68 8.97 -12.13
CA ILE A 49 -2.83 9.87 -12.10
C ILE A 49 -4.03 9.02 -11.67
N PRO A 50 -4.61 9.29 -10.49
CA PRO A 50 -5.79 8.55 -10.03
C PRO A 50 -6.95 8.67 -11.01
N ASN A 51 -7.76 7.62 -11.13
CA ASN A 51 -8.98 7.68 -11.92
C ASN A 51 -9.89 8.83 -11.45
N SER A 52 -10.35 9.67 -12.37
CA SER A 52 -11.14 10.88 -12.08
C SER A 52 -12.44 10.62 -11.31
N ARG A 53 -12.94 9.38 -11.34
CA ARG A 53 -14.15 8.96 -10.61
C ARG A 53 -13.88 8.64 -9.14
N ILE A 54 -12.62 8.55 -8.71
CA ILE A 54 -12.27 8.21 -7.34
C ILE A 54 -12.29 9.49 -6.49
N PRO A 55 -13.14 9.57 -5.45
CA PRO A 55 -13.11 10.68 -4.51
C PRO A 55 -11.75 10.76 -3.80
N LYS A 56 -11.17 11.96 -3.70
CA LYS A 56 -9.84 12.16 -3.09
C LYS A 56 -9.76 11.75 -1.61
N ASN A 57 -10.90 11.75 -0.92
CA ASN A 57 -11.03 11.34 0.48
C ASN A 57 -11.26 9.83 0.65
N ASN A 58 -11.42 9.07 -0.45
CA ASN A 58 -11.54 7.62 -0.39
C ASN A 58 -10.15 6.97 -0.49
N HIS A 59 -9.43 6.99 0.62
CA HIS A 59 -8.05 6.52 0.70
C HIS A 59 -7.89 5.05 0.31
N TYR A 60 -8.83 4.20 0.72
CA TYR A 60 -8.82 2.78 0.38
C TYR A 60 -8.87 2.56 -1.14
N VAL A 61 -9.79 3.21 -1.84
CA VAL A 61 -9.92 3.08 -3.29
C VAL A 61 -8.72 3.68 -4.02
N LEU A 62 -8.17 4.80 -3.52
CA LEU A 62 -6.94 5.39 -4.07
C LEU A 62 -5.74 4.44 -3.96
N CYS A 63 -5.55 3.77 -2.81
CA CYS A 63 -4.49 2.78 -2.65
C CYS A 63 -4.64 1.65 -3.65
N ILE A 64 -5.85 1.11 -3.80
CA ILE A 64 -6.11 0.02 -4.74
C ILE A 64 -5.83 0.46 -6.18
N ASP A 65 -6.24 1.67 -6.56
CA ASP A 65 -5.99 2.20 -7.90
C ASP A 65 -4.49 2.31 -8.20
N PHE A 66 -3.71 2.85 -7.25
CA PHE A 66 -2.25 2.87 -7.37
C PHE A 66 -1.66 1.46 -7.44
N LEU A 67 -2.06 0.55 -6.55
CA LEU A 67 -1.52 -0.82 -6.50
C LEU A 67 -1.80 -1.58 -7.80
N ARG A 68 -2.99 -1.39 -8.41
CA ARG A 68 -3.30 -1.92 -9.74
C ARG A 68 -2.36 -1.36 -10.81
N PHE A 69 -2.13 -0.05 -10.79
CA PHE A 69 -1.19 0.60 -11.71
C PHE A 69 0.25 0.07 -11.54
N TYR A 70 0.67 -0.18 -10.30
CA TYR A 70 1.96 -0.81 -9.99
C TYR A 70 2.04 -2.24 -10.53
N PHE A 71 1.10 -3.12 -10.17
CA PHE A 71 1.15 -4.52 -10.57
C PHE A 71 1.07 -4.73 -12.09
N ALA A 72 0.29 -3.89 -12.78
CA ALA A 72 0.22 -3.92 -14.24
C ALA A 72 1.58 -3.65 -14.91
N GLN A 73 2.44 -2.87 -14.25
CA GLN A 73 3.79 -2.61 -14.73
C GLN A 73 4.82 -3.58 -14.17
N ALA A 74 4.66 -4.04 -12.93
CA ALA A 74 5.62 -4.92 -12.27
C ALA A 74 5.64 -6.33 -12.86
N CYS A 75 4.51 -6.81 -13.40
CA CYS A 75 4.39 -8.15 -13.97
C CYS A 75 4.54 -8.16 -15.49
N ASN A 76 5.23 -9.19 -16.03
CA ASN A 76 5.27 -9.50 -17.46
C ASN A 76 5.15 -11.01 -17.67
N PRO A 77 4.03 -11.53 -18.22
CA PRO A 77 2.85 -10.79 -18.70
C PRO A 77 2.09 -10.11 -17.54
N CYS A 78 1.35 -9.03 -17.84
CA CYS A 78 0.58 -8.28 -16.84
C CYS A 78 -0.42 -9.19 -16.09
N GLU A 79 -0.92 -10.20 -16.79
CA GLU A 79 -1.89 -11.19 -16.31
C GLU A 79 -1.33 -12.08 -15.20
N ALA A 80 -0.01 -12.19 -15.05
CA ALA A 80 0.61 -13.03 -14.01
C ALA A 80 0.17 -12.62 -12.59
N VAL A 81 -0.18 -11.34 -12.36
CA VAL A 81 -0.73 -10.91 -11.06
C VAL A 81 -2.05 -11.61 -10.71
N LYS A 82 -2.82 -12.06 -11.72
CA LYS A 82 -4.12 -12.71 -11.51
C LYS A 82 -4.00 -14.10 -10.90
N GLU A 83 -2.80 -14.67 -10.89
CA GLU A 83 -2.50 -15.94 -10.22
C GLU A 83 -2.39 -15.78 -8.70
N PHE A 84 -2.29 -14.55 -8.20
CA PHE A 84 -2.09 -14.25 -6.78
C PHE A 84 -3.35 -13.70 -6.11
N ALA A 85 -3.46 -13.93 -4.80
CA ALA A 85 -4.45 -13.34 -3.92
C ALA A 85 -3.78 -12.86 -2.61
N CYS A 86 -4.32 -11.80 -2.00
CA CYS A 86 -3.93 -11.36 -0.65
C CYS A 86 -5.05 -11.75 0.33
N ARG A 87 -4.73 -12.56 1.34
CA ARG A 87 -5.72 -13.10 2.30
C ARG A 87 -5.43 -12.61 3.72
N LEU A 88 -6.43 -12.02 4.38
CA LEU A 88 -6.29 -11.52 5.75
C LEU A 88 -6.31 -12.64 6.80
N SER A 89 -7.11 -13.67 6.57
CA SER A 89 -7.09 -14.92 7.32
C SER A 89 -6.80 -16.00 6.30
N GLY A 90 -5.64 -16.67 6.37
CA GLY A 90 -5.16 -17.66 5.38
C GLY A 90 -6.12 -18.82 5.02
N LYS A 91 -7.33 -18.85 5.59
CA LYS A 91 -8.42 -19.79 5.32
C LYS A 91 -9.54 -19.10 4.52
N GLY A 92 -9.26 -18.75 3.28
CA GLY A 92 -10.19 -18.08 2.36
C GLY A 92 -10.50 -18.87 1.09
N GLY A 93 -11.12 -20.05 1.20
CA GLY A 93 -11.78 -20.74 0.08
C GLY A 93 -10.89 -21.48 -0.94
N LYS A 94 -11.54 -22.44 -1.63
CA LYS A 94 -11.02 -23.34 -2.69
C LYS A 94 -10.62 -22.57 -3.98
N SER A 95 -9.68 -21.63 -3.90
CA SER A 95 -9.10 -21.02 -5.11
C SER A 95 -7.72 -21.60 -5.38
N CYS A 96 -7.42 -21.92 -6.64
CA CYS A 96 -6.10 -22.31 -7.13
C CYS A 96 -5.08 -21.15 -7.17
N LEU A 97 -5.44 -19.98 -6.62
CA LEU A 97 -4.57 -18.79 -6.57
C LEU A 97 -3.51 -18.95 -5.47
N LEU A 98 -2.31 -18.48 -5.78
CA LEU A 98 -1.17 -18.39 -4.86
C LEU A 98 -1.38 -17.23 -3.89
N ASP A 99 -0.81 -17.35 -2.69
CA ASP A 99 -0.72 -16.20 -1.80
C ASP A 99 0.32 -15.21 -2.33
N LEU A 100 -0.01 -13.92 -2.30
CA LEU A 100 0.96 -12.86 -2.62
C LEU A 100 2.13 -12.96 -1.62
N PRO A 101 3.40 -12.96 -2.08
CA PRO A 101 4.54 -13.07 -1.18
C PRO A 101 4.48 -12.03 -0.05
N GLU A 102 4.63 -12.48 1.19
CA GLU A 102 4.50 -11.63 2.39
C GLU A 102 5.45 -10.44 2.33
N ALA A 103 6.70 -10.65 1.92
CA ALA A 103 7.69 -9.59 1.75
C ALA A 103 7.22 -8.48 0.79
N ILE A 104 6.56 -8.84 -0.31
CA ILE A 104 6.00 -7.87 -1.27
C ILE A 104 4.83 -7.12 -0.62
N THR A 105 3.97 -7.84 0.09
CA THR A 105 2.80 -7.26 0.76
C THR A 105 3.22 -6.24 1.80
N SER A 106 4.09 -6.62 2.74
CA SER A 106 4.61 -5.73 3.79
C SER A 106 5.32 -4.52 3.20
N HIS A 107 6.18 -4.73 2.20
CA HIS A 107 6.90 -3.64 1.55
C HIS A 107 5.96 -2.62 0.88
N LEU A 108 4.89 -3.08 0.22
CA LEU A 108 3.90 -2.21 -0.40
C LEU A 108 3.04 -1.48 0.65
N VAL A 109 2.75 -2.13 1.78
CA VAL A 109 2.05 -1.49 2.91
C VAL A 109 2.89 -0.34 3.46
N ASP A 110 4.17 -0.58 3.77
CA ASP A 110 5.06 0.45 4.31
C ASP A 110 5.24 1.61 3.32
N PHE A 111 5.37 1.30 2.03
CA PHE A 111 5.41 2.29 0.96
C PHE A 111 4.14 3.17 0.93
N VAL A 112 2.96 2.56 1.01
CA VAL A 112 1.69 3.30 0.99
C VAL A 112 1.53 4.15 2.25
N LEU A 113 1.94 3.64 3.42
CA LEU A 113 1.93 4.39 4.67
C LEU A 113 2.85 5.62 4.59
N ASP A 114 4.05 5.48 4.05
CA ASP A 114 4.96 6.62 3.78
C ASP A 114 4.35 7.60 2.76
N GLY A 115 3.64 7.10 1.75
CA GLY A 115 2.88 7.93 0.81
C GLY A 115 1.75 8.75 1.44
N PHE A 116 1.19 8.32 2.58
CA PHE A 116 0.26 9.11 3.38
C PHE A 116 0.94 10.05 4.38
N GLY A 117 2.27 9.99 4.50
CA GLY A 117 3.02 10.67 5.56
C GLY A 117 2.83 10.01 6.93
N LEU A 118 2.42 8.73 6.95
CA LEU A 118 2.23 7.92 8.15
C LEU A 118 3.38 6.93 8.37
N GLY A 119 4.30 6.82 7.43
CA GLY A 119 5.55 6.05 7.53
C GLY A 119 6.63 6.78 8.34
N ILE A 120 6.24 7.31 9.51
CA ILE A 120 7.07 8.17 10.35
C ILE A 120 8.33 7.39 10.77
N GLN A 121 9.51 7.88 10.38
CA GLN A 121 10.80 7.30 10.81
C GLN A 121 10.93 7.27 12.34
N ASP A 122 10.26 8.19 13.03
CA ASP A 122 10.19 8.31 14.49
C ASP A 122 9.69 7.05 15.19
N LEU A 123 8.83 6.26 14.54
CA LEU A 123 8.37 4.98 15.09
C LEU A 123 9.45 3.88 15.02
N ASP A 124 10.39 4.02 14.08
CA ASP A 124 11.57 3.16 13.93
C ASP A 124 12.78 3.69 14.72
N MET A 125 12.70 4.92 15.25
CA MET A 125 13.76 5.55 16.02
C MET A 125 13.71 5.17 17.49
N SER A 126 14.89 5.00 18.10
CA SER A 126 14.96 4.76 19.54
C SER A 126 14.51 6.00 20.32
N VAL A 127 14.04 5.80 21.55
CA VAL A 127 13.58 6.87 22.44
C VAL A 127 14.66 7.95 22.60
N GLU A 128 15.93 7.56 22.63
CA GLU A 128 17.06 8.48 22.73
C GLU A 128 17.21 9.39 21.50
N ALA A 129 16.91 8.88 20.31
CA ALA A 129 17.00 9.66 19.06
C ALA A 129 15.88 10.71 18.97
N LEU A 130 14.68 10.39 19.48
CA LEU A 130 13.54 11.31 19.56
C LEU A 130 13.79 12.45 20.55
N ILE A 131 14.40 12.14 21.70
CA ILE A 131 14.75 13.16 22.70
C ILE A 131 15.79 14.14 22.14
N LYS A 132 16.69 13.66 21.28
CA LYS A 132 17.80 14.48 20.75
C LYS A 132 17.36 15.47 19.67
N ASN A 133 16.29 15.18 18.94
CA ASN A 133 15.72 16.05 17.90
C ASN A 133 14.19 16.14 18.07
N PRO A 134 13.70 16.95 19.03
CA PRO A 134 12.27 17.13 19.23
C PRO A 134 11.65 17.87 18.03
N THR A 135 10.47 17.39 17.60
CA THR A 135 9.71 17.92 16.45
C THR A 135 9.09 19.28 16.72
#